data_AF-A0A6J1N9M7-F1
#
_entry.id   AF-A0A6J1N9M7-F1
#
_cell.length_a   1.000
_cell.length_b   1.000
_cell.length_c   1.000
_cell.angle_alpha   90.00
_cell.angle_beta   90.00
_cell.angle_gamma   90.00
#
_symmetry.space_group_name_H-M   'P 1'
#
loop_
_entity.id
_entity.type
_entity.pdbx_description
1 polymer ?
#
loop_
_entity_poly.entity_id
_entity_poly.type
_entity_poly.pdbx_seq_one_letter_code
_entity_poly.pdbx_strand_id
1 'polypeptide(L)'
;MSKRYYCDYCEKTMVSSPSIIKTHVKGVVHQKLVSAHYQHFKDPETILKEESCKKPCTRFPRGECNFGGICRFSHYTPEQINALRDYVASKYNNLNEASQPSFQDLYQRLQGNLHESCKKYPTRG
;
A
#
# COMPACT_ATOMS: atom_id res chain seq x y z
N MET A 1 41.82 10.17 4.50
CA MET A 1 40.82 9.84 3.46
C MET A 1 39.43 10.16 4.01
N SER A 2 38.73 11.14 3.45
CA SER A 2 37.42 11.58 3.98
C SER A 2 36.31 10.62 3.53
N LYS A 3 35.44 10.20 4.46
CA LYS A 3 34.32 9.29 4.16
C LYS A 3 33.29 10.02 3.28
N ARG A 4 32.88 9.39 2.18
CA ARG A 4 31.84 9.90 1.27
C ARG A 4 30.52 9.17 1.55
N TYR A 5 29.41 9.89 1.48
CA TYR A 5 28.06 9.33 1.57
C TYR A 5 27.44 9.32 0.18
N TYR A 6 26.82 8.21 -0.20
CA TYR A 6 26.09 8.05 -1.45
C TYR A 6 24.59 7.99 -1.16
N CYS A 7 23.79 8.71 -1.95
CA CYS A 7 22.34 8.63 -1.88
C CYS A 7 21.81 7.89 -3.10
N ASP A 8 21.15 6.75 -2.88
CA ASP A 8 20.61 5.90 -3.94
C ASP A 8 19.51 6.59 -4.76
N TYR A 9 18.69 7.42 -4.11
CA TYR A 9 17.68 8.20 -4.81
C TYR A 9 18.34 9.23 -5.72
N CYS A 10 19.22 10.09 -5.18
CA CYS A 10 19.77 11.20 -5.94
C CYS A 10 20.97 10.85 -6.82
N GLU A 11 21.46 9.61 -6.77
CA GLU A 11 22.65 9.11 -7.47
C GLU A 11 23.90 10.01 -7.29
N LYS A 12 24.01 10.62 -6.11
CA LYS A 12 25.03 11.64 -5.80
C LYS A 12 25.88 11.23 -4.63
N THR A 13 27.20 11.36 -4.80
CA THR A 13 28.16 11.27 -3.70
C THR A 13 28.39 12.64 -3.08
N MET A 14 28.32 12.72 -1.75
CA MET A 14 28.58 13.93 -0.97
C MET A 14 29.52 13.63 0.21
N VAL A 15 29.96 14.68 0.92
CA VAL A 15 30.77 14.51 2.14
C VAL A 15 29.90 13.85 3.22
N SER A 16 30.42 12.82 3.89
CA SER A 16 29.70 12.08 4.95
C SER A 16 29.59 12.86 6.27
N SER A 17 29.35 14.18 6.20
CA SER A 17 29.06 15.01 7.36
C SER A 17 27.57 14.94 7.69
N PRO A 18 27.19 14.71 8.96
CA PRO A 18 25.79 14.57 9.34
C PRO A 18 24.96 15.83 9.04
N SER A 19 25.56 17.02 9.07
CA SER A 19 24.87 18.27 8.70
C SER A 19 24.54 18.30 7.21
N ILE A 20 25.47 17.85 6.35
CA ILE A 20 25.29 17.81 4.89
C ILE A 20 24.27 16.75 4.49
N ILE A 21 24.32 15.57 5.13
CA ILE A 21 23.36 14.49 4.88
C ILE A 21 21.95 14.94 5.27
N LYS A 22 21.78 15.59 6.44
CA LYS A 22 20.48 16.08 6.90
C LYS A 22 19.88 17.13 5.96
N THR A 23 20.69 18.07 5.48
CA THR A 23 20.20 19.09 4.53
C THR A 23 19.91 18.49 3.16
N HIS A 24 20.68 17.50 2.72
CA HIS A 24 20.41 16.76 1.49
C HIS A 24 19.07 16.03 1.54
N VAL A 25 18.82 15.23 2.58
CA VAL A 25 17.60 14.42 2.72
C VAL A 25 16.36 15.31 2.83
N LYS A 26 16.46 16.46 3.49
CA LYS A 26 15.39 17.47 3.56
C LYS A 26 15.26 18.33 2.29
N GLY A 27 16.15 18.14 1.33
CA GLY A 27 16.14 18.88 0.07
C GLY A 27 14.94 18.52 -0.79
N VAL A 28 14.40 19.53 -1.49
CA VAL A 28 13.22 19.36 -2.35
C VAL A 28 13.46 18.31 -3.44
N VAL A 29 14.66 18.25 -4.00
CA VAL A 29 15.01 17.27 -5.05
C VAL A 29 14.94 15.84 -4.50
N HIS A 30 15.56 15.59 -3.35
CA HIS A 30 15.53 14.27 -2.70
C HIS A 30 14.09 13.89 -2.37
N GLN A 31 13.34 14.78 -1.70
CA GLN A 31 11.95 14.53 -1.31
C GLN A 31 11.04 14.25 -2.52
N LYS A 32 11.23 14.95 -3.64
CA LYS A 32 10.48 14.73 -4.88
C LYS A 32 10.75 13.33 -5.44
N LEU A 33 12.02 12.94 -5.51
CA LEU A 33 12.41 11.66 -6.09
C LEU A 33 11.99 10.48 -5.21
N VAL A 34 12.13 10.64 -3.89
CA VAL A 34 11.61 9.71 -2.90
C VAL A 34 10.10 9.56 -3.06
N SER A 35 9.35 10.66 -3.13
CA SER A 35 7.90 10.60 -3.33
C SER A 35 7.54 9.87 -4.63
N ALA A 36 8.20 10.22 -5.74
CA ALA A 36 7.98 9.58 -7.04
C ALA A 36 8.26 8.08 -6.99
N HIS A 37 9.35 7.66 -6.35
CA HIS A 37 9.66 6.25 -6.14
C HIS A 37 8.52 5.55 -5.37
N TYR A 38 8.11 6.11 -4.23
CA TYR A 38 7.04 5.51 -3.41
C TYR A 38 5.66 5.52 -4.08
N GLN A 39 5.38 6.44 -5.01
CA GLN A 39 4.09 6.47 -5.72
C GLN A 39 3.81 5.16 -6.47
N HIS A 40 4.83 4.48 -6.98
CA HIS A 40 4.67 3.20 -7.69
C HIS A 40 4.39 2.01 -6.76
N PHE A 41 4.79 2.09 -5.49
CA PHE A 41 4.65 1.00 -4.52
C PHE A 41 3.50 1.23 -3.53
N LYS A 42 2.75 2.32 -3.67
CA LYS A 42 1.61 2.60 -2.79
C LYS A 42 0.47 1.63 -3.05
N ASP A 43 -0.06 1.07 -1.97
CA ASP A 43 -1.26 0.24 -2.03
C ASP A 43 -2.46 1.02 -2.59
N PRO A 44 -3.27 0.39 -3.46
CA PRO A 44 -4.43 1.03 -4.08
C PRO A 44 -5.46 1.50 -3.03
N GLU A 45 -5.55 0.80 -1.90
CA GLU A 45 -6.41 1.15 -0.77
C GLU A 45 -5.98 2.47 -0.11
N THR A 46 -4.67 2.63 0.09
CA THR A 46 -4.09 3.85 0.64
C THR A 46 -4.26 5.02 -0.33
N ILE A 47 -4.01 4.81 -1.63
CA ILE A 47 -4.22 5.82 -2.67
C ILE A 47 -5.69 6.27 -2.66
N LEU A 48 -6.64 5.34 -2.66
CA LEU A 48 -8.07 5.68 -2.66
C LEU A 48 -8.45 6.53 -1.45
N LYS A 49 -7.98 6.17 -0.24
CA LYS A 49 -8.26 6.92 0.98
C LYS A 49 -7.65 8.33 0.96
N GLU A 50 -6.41 8.46 0.51
CA GLU A 50 -5.73 9.76 0.45
C GLU A 50 -6.32 10.66 -0.65
N GLU A 51 -6.59 10.13 -1.83
CA GLU A 51 -6.97 10.90 -3.01
C GLU A 51 -8.46 11.23 -3.03
N SER A 52 -9.34 10.37 -2.49
CA SER A 52 -10.78 10.67 -2.40
C SER A 52 -11.11 11.86 -1.50
N CYS A 53 -10.28 12.16 -0.51
CA CYS A 53 -10.44 13.33 0.35
C CYS A 53 -9.78 14.61 -0.20
N LYS A 54 -8.92 14.49 -1.21
CA LYS A 54 -8.19 15.63 -1.77
C LYS A 54 -9.00 16.31 -2.87
N LYS A 55 -8.88 17.64 -2.95
CA LYS A 55 -9.41 18.40 -4.07
C LYS A 55 -8.56 18.11 -5.33
N PRO A 56 -9.18 18.00 -6.52
CA PRO A 56 -8.44 17.80 -7.76
C PRO A 56 -7.52 18.99 -8.05
N CYS A 57 -6.34 18.71 -8.57
CA CYS A 57 -5.37 19.72 -8.94
C CYS A 57 -5.81 20.46 -10.20
N THR A 58 -5.92 21.78 -10.14
CA THR A 58 -6.34 22.62 -11.27
C THR A 58 -5.26 22.76 -12.36
N ARG A 59 -3.98 22.54 -12.00
CA ARG A 59 -2.84 22.68 -12.92
C ARG A 59 -2.43 21.37 -13.58
N PHE A 60 -2.70 20.24 -12.94
CA PHE A 60 -2.40 18.93 -13.49
C PHE A 60 -3.03 18.67 -14.88
N PRO A 61 -4.31 19.00 -15.15
CA PRO A 61 -4.88 18.80 -16.50
C PRO A 61 -4.22 19.66 -17.59
N ARG A 62 -3.50 20.72 -17.23
CA ARG A 62 -2.71 21.53 -18.18
C ARG A 62 -1.33 20.93 -18.47
N GLY A 63 -0.95 19.86 -17.77
CA GLY A 63 0.36 19.21 -17.90
C GLY A 63 1.47 19.84 -17.03
N GLU A 64 1.19 20.92 -16.31
CA GLU A 64 2.22 21.73 -15.64
C GLU A 64 1.98 21.80 -14.12
N CYS A 65 2.28 20.71 -13.40
CA CYS A 65 2.30 20.74 -11.93
C CYS A 65 3.73 20.90 -11.38
N ASN A 66 4.06 22.11 -10.92
CA ASN A 66 5.37 22.44 -10.32
C ASN A 66 5.73 21.59 -9.08
N PHE A 67 4.71 21.01 -8.43
CA PHE A 67 4.85 20.20 -7.24
C PHE A 67 5.06 18.70 -7.54
N GLY A 68 4.76 18.21 -8.75
CA GLY A 68 4.93 16.79 -9.09
C GLY A 68 4.33 15.85 -8.04
N GLY A 69 5.12 14.86 -7.59
CA GLY A 69 4.72 13.87 -6.57
C GLY A 69 4.56 14.40 -5.13
N ILE A 70 4.87 15.67 -4.86
CA ILE A 70 4.64 16.31 -3.54
C ILE A 70 3.43 17.26 -3.57
N CYS A 71 2.59 17.16 -4.62
CA CYS A 71 1.40 17.99 -4.73
C CYS A 71 0.41 17.67 -3.60
N ARG A 72 -0.15 18.73 -3.00
CA ARG A 72 -1.19 18.63 -1.96
C ARG A 72 -2.57 18.29 -2.55
N PHE A 73 -2.73 18.46 -3.86
CA PHE A 73 -3.98 18.24 -4.59
C PHE A 73 -3.93 16.92 -5.35
N SER A 74 -5.09 16.34 -5.60
CA SER A 74 -5.17 15.07 -6.31
C SER A 74 -4.82 15.22 -7.78
N HIS A 75 -3.95 14.34 -8.27
CA HIS A 75 -3.64 14.21 -9.70
C HIS A 75 -4.49 13.13 -10.39
N TYR A 76 -5.48 12.58 -9.70
CA TYR A 76 -6.38 11.58 -10.26
C TYR A 76 -7.64 12.26 -10.78
N THR A 77 -8.12 11.78 -11.93
CA THR A 77 -9.45 12.14 -12.41
C THR A 77 -10.51 11.43 -11.58
N PRO A 78 -11.74 11.96 -11.51
CA PRO A 78 -12.83 11.28 -10.80
C PRO A 78 -13.08 9.85 -11.34
N GLU A 79 -12.88 9.64 -12.64
CA GLU A 79 -12.99 8.33 -13.28
C GLU A 79 -11.90 7.37 -12.78
N GLN A 80 -10.66 7.83 -12.65
CA GLN A 80 -9.56 7.03 -12.09
C GLN A 80 -9.80 6.68 -10.63
N ILE A 81 -10.34 7.61 -9.83
CA ILE A 81 -10.71 7.35 -8.43
C ILE A 81 -11.82 6.29 -8.38
N ASN A 82 -12.81 6.35 -9.28
CA ASN A 82 -13.85 5.33 -9.33
C ASN A 82 -13.30 3.96 -9.72
N ALA A 83 -12.46 3.90 -10.75
CA ALA A 83 -11.80 2.65 -11.14
C ALA A 83 -10.95 2.05 -10.00
N LEU A 84 -10.25 2.89 -9.23
CA LEU A 84 -9.51 2.45 -8.03
C LEU A 84 -10.46 1.89 -6.96
N ARG A 85 -11.64 2.52 -6.77
CA ARG A 85 -12.66 2.02 -5.85
C ARG A 85 -13.17 0.65 -6.26
N ASP A 86 -13.48 0.47 -7.54
CA ASP A 86 -13.97 -0.80 -8.09
C ASP A 86 -12.90 -1.90 -7.97
N TYR A 87 -11.64 -1.56 -8.27
CA TYR A 87 -10.51 -2.48 -8.09
C TYR A 87 -10.36 -2.93 -6.63
N VAL A 88 -10.37 -1.99 -5.67
CA VAL A 88 -10.27 -2.31 -4.24
C VAL A 88 -11.44 -3.19 -3.78
N ALA A 89 -12.66 -2.88 -4.23
CA ALA A 89 -13.84 -3.70 -3.93
C ALA A 89 -13.68 -5.13 -4.48
N SER A 90 -13.19 -5.28 -5.72
CA SER A 90 -12.96 -6.61 -6.33
C SER A 90 -11.88 -7.41 -5.60
N LYS A 91 -10.81 -6.74 -5.14
CA LYS A 91 -9.73 -7.35 -4.35
C LYS A 91 -10.26 -7.85 -3.01
N TYR A 92 -11.09 -7.06 -2.33
CA TYR A 92 -11.70 -7.48 -1.06
C TYR A 92 -12.65 -8.66 -1.25
N ASN A 93 -13.47 -8.67 -2.32
CA ASN A 93 -14.34 -9.81 -2.62
C ASN A 93 -13.53 -11.09 -2.87
N ASN A 94 -12.44 -11.02 -3.65
CA ASN A 94 -11.55 -12.18 -3.88
C ASN A 94 -10.88 -12.67 -2.59
N LEU A 95 -10.42 -11.75 -1.72
CA LEU A 95 -9.85 -12.12 -0.42
C LEU A 95 -10.90 -12.76 0.49
N ASN A 96 -12.14 -12.26 0.49
CA ASN A 96 -13.23 -12.80 1.29
C ASN A 96 -13.67 -14.18 0.77
N GLU A 97 -13.72 -14.36 -0.54
CA GLU A 97 -14.03 -15.66 -1.18
C GLU A 97 -12.92 -16.70 -0.92
N ALA A 98 -11.65 -16.27 -0.91
CA ALA A 98 -10.52 -17.13 -0.54
C ALA A 98 -10.45 -17.46 0.97
N SER A 99 -11.10 -16.68 1.83
CA SER A 99 -11.07 -16.85 3.30
C SER A 99 -12.35 -17.46 3.88
N GLN A 100 -13.43 -17.59 3.11
CA GLN A 100 -14.63 -18.31 3.56
C GLN A 100 -14.48 -19.82 3.31
N PRO A 101 -14.49 -20.67 4.36
CA PRO A 101 -14.56 -22.10 4.16
C PRO A 101 -15.88 -22.44 3.47
N SER A 102 -15.80 -23.21 2.38
CA SER A 102 -16.97 -23.75 1.68
C SER A 102 -17.94 -24.41 2.66
N PHE A 103 -19.25 -24.32 2.39
CA PHE A 103 -20.27 -25.05 3.13
C PHE A 103 -19.93 -26.55 3.26
N GLN A 104 -19.35 -27.14 2.21
CA GLN A 104 -18.89 -28.52 2.21
C GLN A 104 -17.75 -28.76 3.22
N ASP A 105 -16.79 -27.84 3.32
CA ASP A 105 -15.65 -27.93 4.23
C ASP A 105 -16.09 -27.83 5.71
N LEU A 106 -17.02 -26.90 5.99
CA LEU A 106 -17.65 -26.77 7.30
C LEU A 106 -18.44 -28.03 7.68
N TYR A 107 -19.20 -28.59 6.74
CA TYR A 107 -19.95 -29.83 6.96
C TYR A 107 -19.03 -31.03 7.24
N GLN A 108 -17.93 -31.16 6.50
CA GLN A 108 -16.93 -32.21 6.72
C GLN A 108 -16.27 -32.11 8.10
N ARG A 109 -15.94 -30.90 8.56
CA ARG A 109 -15.38 -30.64 9.91
C ARG A 109 -16.37 -31.03 11.03
N LEU A 110 -17.64 -30.71 10.87
CA LEU A 110 -18.68 -31.10 11.82
C LEU A 110 -18.84 -32.62 11.91
N GLN A 111 -18.79 -33.32 10.76
CA GLN A 111 -18.82 -34.78 10.72
C GLN A 111 -17.58 -35.44 11.36
N GLY A 112 -16.39 -34.86 11.18
CA GLY A 112 -15.16 -35.33 11.81
C GLY A 112 -15.21 -35.27 13.35
N ASN A 113 -15.78 -34.20 13.90
CA ASN A 113 -15.95 -34.02 15.35
C ASN A 113 -16.92 -35.02 15.98
N LEU A 114 -17.87 -35.58 15.22
CA LEU A 114 -18.79 -36.61 15.70
C LEU A 114 -18.11 -38.00 15.84
N HIS A 115 -17.06 -38.28 15.07
CA HIS A 115 -16.33 -39.54 15.15
C HIS A 115 -15.42 -39.58 16.40
N GLU A 116 -14.79 -38.47 16.78
CA GLU A 116 -13.91 -38.42 17.96
C GLU A 116 -14.66 -38.37 19.30
N SER A 117 -15.88 -37.82 19.33
CA SER A 117 -16.68 -37.77 20.56
C SER A 117 -17.14 -39.16 21.04
N CYS A 118 -17.28 -40.14 20.13
CA CYS A 118 -17.73 -41.49 20.46
C CYS A 118 -16.63 -42.39 21.06
N LYS A 119 -15.35 -41.99 21.01
CA LYS A 119 -14.22 -42.80 21.53
C LYS A 119 -13.86 -42.52 23.00
N LYS A 120 -14.54 -41.58 23.68
CA LYS A 120 -14.16 -41.12 25.04
C LYS A 120 -14.98 -41.66 26.21
N TYR A 121 -15.99 -42.51 25.99
CA TYR A 121 -16.69 -43.17 27.09
C TYR A 121 -16.48 -44.69 27.04
N PRO A 122 -15.45 -45.24 27.71
CA PRO A 122 -15.47 -46.64 28.05
C PRO A 122 -16.64 -46.89 29.00
N THR A 123 -17.55 -47.78 28.60
CA THR A 123 -18.60 -48.32 29.46
C THR A 123 -17.94 -48.97 30.67
N ARG A 124 -18.09 -48.36 31.86
CA ARG A 124 -17.70 -48.96 33.14
C ARG A 124 -18.63 -50.16 33.39
N GLY A 125 -18.12 -51.36 33.14
CA GLY A 125 -18.68 -52.62 33.62
C GLY A 125 -18.21 -52.94 35.02
#